data_AF-A0A9P7GGN2-F1
#
_entry.id   AF-A0A9P7GGN2-F1
#
_cell.length_a   1.000
_cell.length_b   1.000
_cell.length_c   1.000
_cell.angle_alpha   90.00
_cell.angle_beta   90.00
_cell.angle_gamma   90.00
#
_symmetry.space_group_name_H-M   'P 1'
#
loop_
_entity.id
_entity.type
_entity.pdbx_description
1 polymer ?
#
loop_
_entity_poly.entity_id
_entity_poly.type
_entity_poly.pdbx_seq_one_letter_code
_entity_poly.pdbx_strand_id
1 'polypeptide(L)'
;KRLGDLPTKDNEGRYNIMALFLRDEWPDDTEKMSLKMSISRGKSHFWVWFHFGIVSGIMRSCSTPPTHVGDKVRFQWRGREEGEGEMTYDEENTASITFLGEGRIRGRMRWDGQLFEFVGKKVPIEGADWISRVQDWKDEYWEINEATDWKIRWIGTPRWDEFDEVSSNSDTADEEMGESEKKGCYEDLFLKPVYRGSSWIR
;
A
#
# COMPACT_ATOMS: atom_id res chain seq x y z
N LYS A 1 4.04 12.56 23.80
CA LYS A 1 3.38 13.90 23.71
C LYS A 1 2.48 13.84 22.48
N ARG A 2 1.14 13.84 22.62
CA ARG A 2 0.22 13.75 21.48
C ARG A 2 0.29 15.08 20.70
N LEU A 3 0.53 15.01 19.40
CA LEU A 3 0.69 16.17 18.51
C LEU A 3 -0.67 16.55 17.90
N GLY A 4 -1.68 16.91 18.70
CA GLY A 4 -2.98 17.36 18.18
C GLY A 4 -3.74 16.34 17.31
N ASP A 5 -4.92 16.74 16.84
CA ASP A 5 -5.73 15.94 15.94
C ASP A 5 -5.18 16.02 14.51
N LEU A 6 -5.28 14.93 13.75
CA LEU A 6 -4.91 14.94 12.35
C LEU A 6 -5.97 15.77 11.59
N PRO A 7 -5.57 16.78 10.81
CA PRO A 7 -6.52 17.47 9.94
C PRO A 7 -7.23 16.45 9.06
N THR A 8 -8.57 16.49 9.01
CA THR A 8 -9.40 15.55 8.23
C THR A 8 -9.09 15.52 6.75
N LYS A 9 -8.30 16.48 6.24
CA LYS A 9 -7.83 16.50 4.87
C LYS A 9 -6.55 15.69 4.67
N ASP A 10 -5.78 15.36 5.71
CA ASP A 10 -4.48 14.70 5.51
C ASP A 10 -4.62 13.19 5.27
N ASN A 11 -5.71 12.57 5.71
CA ASN A 11 -5.98 11.15 5.47
C ASN A 11 -6.69 10.87 4.13
N GLU A 12 -6.83 11.87 3.25
CA GLU A 12 -7.39 11.70 1.91
C GLU A 12 -6.66 12.57 0.89
N GLY A 13 -6.50 12.05 -0.32
CA GLY A 13 -5.98 12.82 -1.45
C GLY A 13 -4.72 12.28 -2.11
N ARG A 14 -4.19 13.07 -3.04
CA ARG A 14 -2.97 12.75 -3.79
C ARG A 14 -1.74 13.32 -3.10
N TYR A 15 -0.69 12.51 -3.05
CA TYR A 15 0.62 12.86 -2.54
C TYR A 15 1.66 12.66 -3.64
N ASN A 16 2.53 13.64 -3.83
CA ASN A 16 3.78 13.40 -4.54
C ASN A 16 4.78 12.86 -3.52
N ILE A 17 5.48 11.80 -3.87
CA ILE A 17 6.43 11.14 -2.98
C ILE A 17 7.82 11.11 -3.59
N MET A 18 8.81 10.85 -2.76
CA MET A 18 10.19 10.65 -3.15
C MET A 18 10.79 9.55 -2.29
N ALA A 19 11.31 8.51 -2.93
CA ALA A 19 12.10 7.44 -2.33
C ALA A 19 13.52 7.54 -2.87
N LEU A 20 14.46 8.03 -2.04
CA LEU A 20 15.83 8.30 -2.51
C LEU A 20 16.52 7.02 -3.00
N PHE A 21 16.35 5.92 -2.26
CA PHE A 21 16.88 4.62 -2.65
C PHE A 21 16.46 4.22 -4.07
N LEU A 22 15.15 4.28 -4.37
CA LEU A 22 14.66 3.92 -5.70
C LEU A 22 15.18 4.87 -6.79
N ARG A 23 15.29 6.16 -6.48
CA ARG A 23 15.80 7.14 -7.44
C ARG A 23 17.27 6.97 -7.75
N ASP A 24 18.05 6.51 -6.79
CA ASP A 24 19.48 6.28 -6.98
C ASP A 24 19.72 5.01 -7.80
N GLU A 25 18.88 3.97 -7.63
CA GLU A 25 18.98 2.70 -8.37
C GLU A 25 18.31 2.76 -9.76
N TRP A 26 17.17 3.44 -9.91
CA TRP A 26 16.38 3.53 -11.15
C TRP A 26 15.99 4.98 -11.48
N PRO A 27 16.95 5.87 -11.81
CA PRO A 27 16.68 7.30 -11.97
C PRO A 27 15.67 7.63 -13.07
N ASP A 28 15.67 6.86 -14.18
CA ASP A 28 14.83 7.13 -15.35
C ASP A 28 13.36 6.75 -15.11
N ASP A 29 13.09 5.71 -14.32
CA ASP A 29 11.74 5.20 -14.06
C ASP A 29 11.06 5.90 -12.86
N THR A 30 11.82 6.65 -12.07
CA THR A 30 11.38 7.14 -10.76
C THR A 30 11.16 8.66 -10.69
N GLU A 31 11.14 9.33 -11.85
CA GLU A 31 10.90 10.79 -11.93
C GLU A 31 9.56 11.22 -11.30
N LYS A 32 8.54 10.35 -11.38
CA LYS A 32 7.17 10.65 -10.96
C LYS A 32 6.61 9.56 -10.07
N MET A 33 6.83 9.72 -8.77
CA MET A 33 6.19 8.86 -7.77
C MET A 33 4.98 9.54 -7.14
N SER A 34 3.92 8.78 -6.87
CA SER A 34 2.74 9.32 -6.19
C SER A 34 1.94 8.29 -5.40
N LEU A 35 1.20 8.78 -4.42
CA LEU A 35 0.17 8.03 -3.70
C LEU A 35 -1.18 8.71 -3.88
N LYS A 36 -2.25 7.92 -3.89
CA LYS A 36 -3.62 8.39 -3.73
C LYS A 36 -4.22 7.66 -2.55
N MET A 37 -4.81 8.39 -1.62
CA MET A 37 -5.24 7.87 -0.34
C MET A 37 -6.70 8.18 -0.09
N SER A 38 -7.41 7.24 0.53
CA SER A 38 -8.78 7.45 0.96
C SER A 38 -9.22 6.43 2.00
N ILE A 39 -10.12 6.84 2.88
CA ILE A 39 -10.77 5.95 3.85
C ILE A 39 -12.01 5.35 3.19
N SER A 40 -12.28 4.07 3.42
CA SER A 40 -13.50 3.44 2.92
C SER A 40 -14.75 4.11 3.48
N ARG A 41 -15.89 4.04 2.76
CA ARG A 41 -17.17 4.63 3.23
C ARG A 41 -17.57 4.14 4.63
N GLY A 42 -17.31 2.88 4.94
CA GLY A 42 -17.55 2.27 6.26
C GLY A 42 -16.50 2.61 7.33
N LYS A 43 -15.47 3.40 6.99
CA LYS A 43 -14.36 3.82 7.86
C LYS A 43 -13.56 2.68 8.52
N SER A 44 -13.70 1.47 8.02
CA SER A 44 -13.04 0.26 8.54
C SER A 44 -11.59 0.17 8.11
N HIS A 45 -11.30 0.55 6.86
CA HIS A 45 -9.98 0.41 6.27
C HIS A 45 -9.57 1.69 5.54
N PHE A 46 -8.28 1.94 5.62
CA PHE A 46 -7.61 2.99 4.89
C PHE A 46 -6.89 2.38 3.69
N TRP A 47 -7.16 2.92 2.50
CA TRP A 47 -6.70 2.41 1.23
C TRP A 47 -5.76 3.40 0.56
N VAL A 48 -4.70 2.89 -0.06
CA VAL A 48 -3.70 3.68 -0.75
C VAL A 48 -3.38 3.05 -2.09
N TRP A 49 -3.68 3.73 -3.19
CA TRP A 49 -3.05 3.42 -4.47
C TRP A 49 -1.66 4.05 -4.49
N PHE A 50 -0.65 3.33 -4.98
CA PHE A 50 0.72 3.79 -5.04
C PHE A 50 1.33 3.57 -6.42
N HIS A 51 2.31 4.43 -6.75
CA HIS A 51 3.18 4.29 -7.90
C HIS A 51 4.56 4.84 -7.53
N PHE A 52 5.54 3.95 -7.43
CA PHE A 52 6.93 4.28 -7.10
C PHE A 52 7.83 4.40 -8.34
N GLY A 53 7.28 4.26 -9.55
CA GLY A 53 8.03 4.33 -10.80
C GLY A 53 8.22 2.96 -11.42
N ILE A 54 8.90 2.07 -10.68
CA ILE A 54 9.16 0.69 -11.08
C ILE A 54 8.11 -0.30 -10.57
N VAL A 55 7.33 0.09 -9.57
CA VAL A 55 6.29 -0.76 -8.96
C VAL A 55 5.07 0.09 -8.61
N SER A 56 3.89 -0.44 -8.89
CA SER A 56 2.61 0.17 -8.53
C SER A 56 1.65 -0.85 -7.92
N GLY A 57 0.59 -0.37 -7.29
CA GLY A 57 -0.43 -1.23 -6.74
C GLY A 57 -1.25 -0.59 -5.63
N ILE A 58 -1.82 -1.44 -4.77
CA ILE A 58 -2.77 -1.07 -3.72
C ILE A 58 -2.26 -1.52 -2.35
N MET A 59 -2.33 -0.62 -1.37
CA MET A 59 -2.12 -0.90 0.05
C MET A 59 -3.46 -0.86 0.80
N ARG A 60 -3.68 -1.86 1.66
CA ARG A 60 -4.81 -1.96 2.58
C ARG A 60 -4.32 -1.87 4.02
N SER A 61 -4.92 -1.00 4.83
CA SER A 61 -4.52 -0.86 6.22
C SER A 61 -4.87 -2.10 7.06
N CYS A 62 -3.91 -2.52 7.87
CA CYS A 62 -4.06 -3.58 8.87
C CYS A 62 -4.70 -3.06 10.17
N SER A 63 -4.77 -1.74 10.33
CA SER A 63 -5.29 -1.06 11.52
C SER A 63 -6.36 -0.04 11.15
N THR A 64 -6.99 0.52 12.19
CA THR A 64 -7.92 1.63 12.04
C THR A 64 -7.24 2.84 11.38
N PRO A 65 -8.01 3.69 10.68
CA PRO A 65 -7.49 4.90 10.07
C PRO A 65 -6.79 5.84 11.09
N PRO A 66 -5.86 6.68 10.63
CA PRO A 66 -5.12 7.60 11.49
C PRO A 66 -6.04 8.72 11.99
N THR A 67 -5.84 9.14 13.23
CA THR A 67 -6.68 10.15 13.91
C THR A 67 -5.87 11.32 14.47
N HIS A 68 -4.57 11.14 14.71
CA HIS A 68 -3.67 12.15 15.28
C HIS A 68 -2.42 12.32 14.42
N VAL A 69 -1.77 13.48 14.53
CA VAL A 69 -0.43 13.64 13.96
C VAL A 69 0.56 12.78 14.72
N GLY A 70 1.44 12.12 13.97
CA GLY A 70 2.39 11.12 14.45
C GLY A 70 1.83 9.70 14.41
N ASP A 71 0.54 9.51 14.10
CA ASP A 71 -0.02 8.17 13.93
C ASP A 71 0.67 7.45 12.77
N LYS A 72 1.09 6.22 13.06
CA LYS A 72 1.69 5.31 12.09
C LYS A 72 0.68 4.24 11.72
N VAL A 73 0.31 4.19 10.45
CA VAL A 73 -0.57 3.16 9.90
C VAL A 73 0.29 2.10 9.24
N ARG A 74 -0.04 0.83 9.47
CA ARG A 74 0.58 -0.33 8.81
C ARG A 74 -0.34 -0.82 7.70
N PHE A 75 0.27 -1.30 6.63
CA PHE A 75 -0.42 -1.80 5.46
C PHE A 75 0.19 -3.12 5.00
N GLN A 76 -0.66 -3.96 4.44
CA GLN A 76 -0.28 -4.97 3.47
C GLN A 76 -0.50 -4.40 2.07
N TRP A 77 0.34 -4.76 1.12
CA TRP A 77 0.21 -4.27 -0.25
C TRP A 77 0.26 -5.41 -1.27
N ARG A 78 -0.35 -5.15 -2.42
CA ARG A 78 -0.31 -6.00 -3.61
C ARG A 78 -0.08 -5.11 -4.82
N GLY A 79 0.67 -5.59 -5.79
CA GLY A 79 1.11 -4.74 -6.89
C GLY A 79 1.69 -5.47 -8.07
N ARG A 80 2.22 -4.69 -8.99
CA ARG A 80 2.89 -5.14 -10.21
C ARG A 80 4.15 -4.33 -10.45
N GLU A 81 5.17 -4.99 -10.98
CA GLU A 81 6.31 -4.30 -11.56
C GLU A 81 5.91 -3.64 -12.90
N GLU A 82 6.38 -2.43 -13.17
CA GLU A 82 6.04 -1.66 -14.37
C GLU A 82 6.78 -2.12 -15.63
N GLY A 83 7.83 -2.94 -15.49
CA GLY A 83 8.59 -3.51 -16.61
C GLY A 83 7.89 -4.73 -17.22
N GLU A 84 7.93 -5.86 -16.51
CA GLU A 84 7.41 -7.15 -17.01
C GLU A 84 5.95 -7.42 -16.57
N GLY A 85 5.39 -6.59 -15.70
CA GLY A 85 4.03 -6.76 -15.18
C GLY A 85 3.90 -7.87 -14.13
N GLU A 86 5.01 -8.38 -13.60
CA GLU A 86 5.01 -9.44 -12.60
C GLU A 86 4.22 -9.03 -11.36
N MET A 87 3.30 -9.89 -10.92
CA MET A 87 2.45 -9.62 -9.76
C MET A 87 3.19 -9.95 -8.45
N THR A 88 3.04 -9.09 -7.45
CA THR A 88 3.53 -9.33 -6.08
C THR A 88 2.36 -9.26 -5.10
N TYR A 89 2.17 -10.31 -4.30
CA TYR A 89 1.01 -10.43 -3.39
C TYR A 89 1.25 -11.29 -2.14
N ASP A 90 2.50 -11.60 -1.80
CA ASP A 90 2.87 -12.33 -0.59
C ASP A 90 2.59 -11.55 0.72
N GLU A 91 2.76 -12.24 1.86
CA GLU A 91 2.54 -11.68 3.20
C GLU A 91 3.67 -10.74 3.68
N GLU A 92 4.86 -10.81 3.08
CA GLU A 92 5.99 -9.95 3.43
C GLU A 92 5.85 -8.54 2.83
N ASN A 93 4.97 -8.38 1.84
CA ASN A 93 4.58 -7.11 1.21
C ASN A 93 3.91 -6.17 2.21
N THR A 94 4.76 -5.48 2.96
CA THR A 94 4.39 -4.64 4.08
C THR A 94 4.84 -3.20 3.84
N ALA A 95 4.00 -2.27 4.27
CA ALA A 95 4.32 -0.85 4.24
C ALA A 95 3.83 -0.16 5.51
N SER A 96 4.38 1.02 5.77
CA SER A 96 3.87 1.90 6.82
C SER A 96 3.97 3.36 6.45
N ILE A 97 2.99 4.15 6.90
CA ILE A 97 2.92 5.59 6.66
C ILE A 97 2.68 6.27 7.99
N THR A 98 3.51 7.25 8.30
CA THR A 98 3.38 8.13 9.46
C THR A 98 2.92 9.51 8.99
N PHE A 99 1.84 9.99 9.57
CA PHE A 99 1.25 11.30 9.23
C PHE A 99 1.93 12.38 10.06
N LEU A 100 2.59 13.34 9.40
CA LEU A 100 3.36 14.40 10.07
C LEU A 100 2.58 15.73 10.16
N GLY A 101 1.33 15.73 9.70
CA GLY A 101 0.48 16.91 9.64
C GLY A 101 0.85 17.85 8.50
N GLU A 102 -0.09 18.74 8.15
CA GLU A 102 0.05 19.74 7.09
C GLU A 102 0.30 19.09 5.72
N GLY A 103 -0.35 17.94 5.47
CA GLY A 103 -0.19 17.18 4.24
C GLY A 103 1.21 16.60 4.06
N ARG A 104 1.98 16.40 5.13
CA ARG A 104 3.29 15.72 5.07
C ARG A 104 3.20 14.29 5.58
N ILE A 105 3.90 13.39 4.91
CA ILE A 105 4.02 11.99 5.31
C ILE A 105 5.46 11.51 5.24
N ARG A 106 5.78 10.50 6.05
CA ARG A 106 6.96 9.66 5.90
C ARG A 106 6.51 8.21 5.89
N GLY A 107 7.05 7.41 4.98
CA GLY A 107 6.73 6.00 4.92
C GLY A 107 7.94 5.10 4.76
N ARG A 108 7.67 3.81 4.89
CA ARG A 108 8.60 2.71 4.64
C ARG A 108 7.85 1.61 3.92
N MET A 109 8.50 0.94 2.99
CA MET A 109 7.91 -0.15 2.24
C MET A 109 8.96 -1.24 2.00
N ARG A 110 8.53 -2.49 2.13
CA ARG A 110 9.30 -3.66 1.74
C ARG A 110 8.94 -4.04 0.31
N TRP A 111 9.95 -4.19 -0.54
CA TRP A 111 9.85 -4.67 -1.92
C TRP A 111 11.15 -5.38 -2.28
N ASP A 112 11.06 -6.52 -2.96
CA ASP A 112 12.20 -7.36 -3.35
C ASP A 112 13.19 -7.63 -2.20
N GLY A 113 12.67 -8.01 -1.03
CA GLY A 113 13.46 -8.27 0.19
C GLY A 113 14.10 -7.03 0.84
N GLN A 114 14.05 -5.87 0.20
CA GLN A 114 14.64 -4.62 0.68
C GLN A 114 13.60 -3.73 1.36
N LEU A 115 14.03 -3.01 2.40
CA LEU A 115 13.22 -2.01 3.09
C LEU A 115 13.73 -0.62 2.72
N PHE A 116 12.91 0.19 2.07
CA PHE A 116 13.25 1.56 1.71
C PHE A 116 12.33 2.58 2.40
N GLU A 117 12.79 3.82 2.48
CA GLU A 117 12.02 4.94 3.02
C GLU A 117 11.56 5.88 1.91
N PHE A 118 10.42 6.52 2.14
CA PHE A 118 9.93 7.60 1.30
C PHE A 118 9.36 8.75 2.12
N VAL A 119 9.34 9.93 1.53
CA VAL A 119 8.67 11.11 2.07
C VAL A 119 7.65 11.60 1.06
N GLY A 120 6.59 12.25 1.54
CA GLY A 120 5.53 12.73 0.66
C GLY A 120 4.93 14.04 1.10
N LYS A 121 4.40 14.77 0.11
CA LYS A 121 3.67 16.01 0.31
C LYS A 121 2.36 15.98 -0.46
N LYS A 122 1.27 16.37 0.20
CA LYS A 122 -0.06 16.45 -0.39
C LYS A 122 -0.08 17.48 -1.50
N VAL A 123 -0.69 17.10 -2.62
CA VAL A 123 -0.97 17.99 -3.74
C VAL A 123 -2.34 18.63 -3.50
N PRO A 124 -2.44 19.97 -3.51
CA PRO A 124 -3.73 20.63 -3.45
C PRO A 124 -4.50 20.36 -4.75
N ILE A 125 -5.61 19.62 -4.66
CA ILE A 125 -6.51 19.32 -5.77
C ILE A 125 -7.92 19.64 -5.29
N GLU A 126 -8.60 20.53 -6.01
CA GLU A 126 -9.99 20.87 -5.73
C GLU A 126 -10.94 19.89 -6.41
N GLY A 127 -12.06 19.56 -5.75
CA GLY A 127 -13.14 18.76 -6.33
C GLY A 127 -12.87 17.27 -6.56
N ALA A 128 -11.75 16.72 -6.08
CA ALA A 128 -11.47 15.30 -6.24
C ALA A 128 -12.24 14.43 -5.22
N ASP A 129 -13.09 13.54 -5.73
CA ASP A 129 -13.76 12.51 -4.93
C ASP A 129 -12.90 11.24 -4.88
N TRP A 130 -12.06 11.14 -3.85
CA TRP A 130 -11.20 9.97 -3.64
C TRP A 130 -11.94 8.78 -3.05
N ILE A 131 -13.12 8.99 -2.46
CA ILE A 131 -13.89 7.94 -1.80
C ILE A 131 -14.54 7.03 -2.85
N SER A 132 -15.03 7.58 -3.97
CA SER A 132 -15.56 6.75 -5.07
C SER A 132 -14.51 5.84 -5.70
N ARG A 133 -13.23 6.24 -5.69
CA ARG A 133 -12.10 5.44 -6.22
C ARG A 133 -11.73 4.23 -5.36
N VAL A 134 -12.17 4.18 -4.11
CA VAL A 134 -11.82 3.07 -3.20
C VAL A 134 -12.39 1.74 -3.70
N GLN A 135 -13.50 1.75 -4.44
CA GLN A 135 -14.03 0.51 -5.00
C GLN A 135 -13.10 -0.06 -6.06
N ASP A 136 -12.68 0.75 -7.03
CA ASP A 136 -11.69 0.37 -8.05
C ASP A 136 -10.42 -0.22 -7.40
N TRP A 137 -9.94 0.38 -6.31
CA TRP A 137 -8.75 -0.09 -5.59
C TRP A 137 -8.95 -1.43 -4.89
N LYS A 138 -10.15 -1.69 -4.35
CA LYS A 138 -10.45 -2.99 -3.76
C LYS A 138 -10.46 -4.07 -4.83
N ASP A 139 -11.11 -3.79 -5.95
CA ASP A 139 -11.23 -4.73 -7.06
C ASP A 139 -9.83 -5.09 -7.57
N GLU A 140 -8.97 -4.09 -7.81
CA GLU A 140 -7.56 -4.28 -8.18
C GLU A 140 -6.77 -5.10 -7.14
N TYR A 141 -6.91 -4.78 -5.84
CA TYR A 141 -6.22 -5.52 -4.78
C TYR A 141 -6.60 -7.01 -4.75
N TRP A 142 -7.88 -7.32 -5.00
CA TRP A 142 -8.36 -8.70 -4.99
C TRP A 142 -8.05 -9.45 -6.28
N GLU A 143 -7.98 -8.75 -7.42
CA GLU A 143 -7.54 -9.31 -8.69
C GLU A 143 -6.07 -9.73 -8.66
N ILE A 144 -5.21 -9.02 -7.95
CA ILE A 144 -3.79 -9.39 -7.82
C ILE A 144 -3.67 -10.57 -6.84
N ASN A 145 -3.63 -11.79 -7.38
CA ASN A 145 -3.50 -13.03 -6.63
C ASN A 145 -2.93 -14.15 -7.52
N GLU A 146 -2.56 -15.28 -6.89
CA GLU A 146 -1.97 -16.45 -7.58
C GLU A 146 -2.85 -17.02 -8.69
N ALA A 147 -4.17 -17.08 -8.50
CA ALA A 147 -5.07 -17.61 -9.52
C ALA A 147 -5.12 -16.72 -10.77
N THR A 148 -5.09 -15.41 -10.60
CA THR A 148 -5.04 -14.45 -11.71
C THR A 148 -3.67 -14.45 -12.38
N ASP A 149 -2.59 -14.49 -11.60
CA ASP A 149 -1.22 -14.60 -12.13
C ASP A 149 -1.07 -15.86 -12.97
N TRP A 150 -1.47 -17.02 -12.44
CA TRP A 150 -1.48 -18.29 -13.17
C TRP A 150 -2.26 -18.20 -14.48
N LYS A 151 -3.45 -17.62 -14.47
CA LYS A 151 -4.27 -17.42 -15.68
C LYS A 151 -3.53 -16.58 -16.72
N ILE A 152 -2.98 -15.43 -16.33
CA ILE A 152 -2.27 -14.54 -17.27
C ILE A 152 -1.02 -15.22 -17.82
N ARG A 153 -0.24 -15.89 -16.96
CA ARG A 153 1.06 -16.47 -17.31
C ARG A 153 0.95 -17.70 -18.22
N TRP A 154 -0.11 -18.50 -18.08
CA TRP A 154 -0.23 -19.79 -18.79
C TRP A 154 -1.40 -19.90 -19.76
N ILE A 155 -2.45 -19.08 -19.60
CA ILE A 155 -3.65 -19.09 -20.46
C ILE A 155 -3.67 -17.86 -21.38
N GLY A 156 -2.93 -16.79 -21.01
CA GLY A 156 -2.93 -15.50 -21.70
C GLY A 156 -4.00 -14.56 -21.17
N THR A 157 -3.88 -13.26 -21.47
CA THR A 157 -4.88 -12.26 -21.08
C THR A 157 -6.21 -12.56 -21.78
N PRO A 158 -7.33 -12.72 -21.06
CA PRO A 158 -8.64 -12.80 -21.69
C PRO A 158 -8.85 -11.53 -22.49
N ARG A 159 -9.27 -11.68 -23.76
CA ARG A 159 -9.81 -10.58 -24.54
C ARG A 159 -11.05 -10.09 -23.79
N TRP A 160 -11.22 -8.78 -23.64
CA TRP A 160 -12.30 -8.11 -22.87
C TRP A 160 -13.75 -8.51 -23.24
N ASP A 161 -13.93 -9.45 -24.16
CA ASP A 161 -15.16 -9.90 -24.78
C ASP A 161 -15.74 -11.16 -24.08
N GLU A 162 -15.01 -11.75 -23.12
CA GLU A 162 -15.31 -13.07 -22.53
C GLU A 162 -15.39 -13.00 -20.99
N PHE A 163 -16.12 -12.01 -20.47
CA PHE A 163 -16.40 -11.86 -19.03
C PHE A 163 -17.89 -12.08 -18.75
N ASP A 164 -18.40 -13.24 -19.13
CA ASP A 164 -19.57 -13.84 -18.47
C ASP A 164 -19.09 -15.19 -17.94
N GLU A 165 -18.60 -15.22 -16.70
CA GLU A 165 -18.94 -16.24 -15.69
C GLU A 165 -18.02 -16.20 -14.45
N VAL A 166 -18.67 -15.93 -13.31
CA VAL A 166 -18.31 -16.22 -11.90
C VAL A 166 -17.23 -15.37 -11.21
N SER A 167 -17.63 -14.18 -10.75
CA SER A 167 -17.21 -13.73 -9.42
C SER A 167 -18.21 -14.26 -8.39
N SER A 168 -17.80 -15.24 -7.60
CA SER A 168 -18.53 -15.61 -6.38
C SER A 168 -18.33 -14.49 -5.36
N ASN A 169 -19.14 -13.44 -5.45
CA ASN A 169 -19.36 -12.53 -4.34
C ASN A 169 -20.15 -13.29 -3.26
N SER A 170 -19.46 -13.83 -2.25
CA SER A 170 -20.11 -14.38 -1.05
C SER A 170 -20.12 -13.32 0.04
N ASP A 171 -21.09 -12.41 -0.04
CA ASP A 171 -21.66 -11.82 1.16
C ASP A 171 -22.58 -12.87 1.79
N THR A 172 -22.11 -13.54 2.85
CA THR A 172 -23.00 -14.24 3.78
C THR A 172 -22.68 -13.78 5.20
N ALA A 173 -23.75 -13.50 5.92
CA ALA A 173 -23.82 -12.93 7.25
C ALA A 173 -22.96 -13.62 8.31
N ASP A 174 -22.56 -12.83 9.31
CA ASP A 174 -22.24 -13.18 10.70
C ASP A 174 -22.01 -14.67 11.00
N GLU A 175 -20.77 -15.13 10.84
CA GLU A 175 -20.25 -16.31 11.55
C GLU A 175 -18.84 -16.02 12.10
N GLU A 176 -18.58 -16.56 13.29
CA GLU A 176 -17.43 -16.29 14.15
C GLU A 176 -16.08 -16.45 13.42
N MET A 177 -15.25 -15.39 13.49
CA MET A 177 -13.92 -15.38 12.89
C MET A 177 -13.01 -16.49 13.45
N GLY A 178 -12.70 -17.45 12.59
CA GLY A 178 -11.63 -18.42 12.80
C GLY A 178 -10.25 -17.76 12.96
N GLU A 179 -9.42 -18.37 13.79
CA GLU A 179 -8.18 -17.84 14.36
C GLU A 179 -6.99 -17.71 13.38
N SER A 180 -7.17 -17.97 12.07
CA SER A 180 -6.06 -18.10 11.11
C SER A 180 -5.69 -16.83 10.34
N GLU A 181 -6.53 -15.80 10.25
CA GLU A 181 -6.23 -14.55 9.53
C GLU A 181 -5.37 -13.54 10.32
N LYS A 182 -4.96 -13.88 11.54
CA LYS A 182 -4.25 -12.95 12.44
C LYS A 182 -2.72 -12.97 12.31
N LYS A 183 -2.10 -13.87 11.55
CA LYS A 183 -0.64 -14.07 11.61
C LYS A 183 0.19 -13.01 10.90
N GLY A 184 -0.16 -12.61 9.68
CA GLY A 184 0.64 -11.64 8.91
C GLY A 184 0.76 -10.23 9.53
N CYS A 185 -0.17 -9.86 10.43
CA CYS A 185 -0.22 -8.51 11.02
C CYS A 185 0.41 -8.38 12.41
N TYR A 186 0.77 -9.49 13.08
CA TYR A 186 1.19 -9.50 14.49
C TYR A 186 2.66 -9.88 14.75
N GLU A 187 3.38 -10.51 13.81
CA GLU A 187 4.69 -11.09 14.13
C GLU A 187 5.89 -10.14 14.11
N ASP A 188 5.73 -8.86 13.72
CA ASP A 188 6.85 -7.91 13.70
C ASP A 188 7.09 -7.16 15.04
N LEU A 189 6.45 -7.62 16.13
CA LEU A 189 6.69 -7.09 17.48
C LEU A 189 8.03 -7.52 18.10
N PHE A 190 8.79 -8.39 17.43
CA PHE A 190 10.05 -8.95 17.96
C PHE A 190 11.20 -9.03 16.94
N LEU A 191 11.51 -7.95 16.22
CA LEU A 191 12.84 -7.83 15.59
C LEU A 191 13.64 -6.71 16.26
N LYS A 192 14.56 -7.14 17.14
CA LYS A 192 15.62 -6.29 17.71
C LYS A 192 16.44 -5.67 16.57
N PRO A 193 16.91 -4.43 16.70
CA PRO A 193 17.80 -3.84 15.71
C PRO A 193 19.07 -4.67 15.58
N VAL A 194 19.34 -5.19 14.39
CA VAL A 194 20.65 -5.72 14.03
C VAL A 194 21.61 -4.54 13.89
N TYR A 195 22.28 -4.18 14.99
CA TYR A 195 23.47 -3.35 14.94
C TYR A 195 24.58 -4.17 14.27
N ARG A 196 24.86 -3.93 12.98
CA ARG A 196 26.17 -4.29 12.42
C ARG A 196 27.16 -3.19 12.80
N GLY A 197 28.05 -3.52 13.74
CA GLY A 197 29.11 -2.63 14.19
C GLY A 197 30.11 -2.34 13.06
N SER A 198 30.36 -1.05 12.84
CA SER A 198 31.50 -0.59 12.05
C SER A 198 32.76 -0.71 12.91
N SER A 199 33.63 -1.66 12.56
CA SER A 199 34.99 -1.74 13.09
C SER A 199 35.83 -0.63 12.48
N TRP A 200 36.38 0.23 13.34
CA TRP A 200 37.41 1.20 12.98
C TRP A 200 38.76 0.49 13.01
N ILE A 201 39.47 0.47 11.88
CA ILE A 201 40.91 0.20 11.86
C ILE A 201 41.61 1.56 11.88
N ARG A 202 42.42 1.77 12.92
CA ARG A 202 43.55 2.71 12.91
C ARG A 202 44.80 1.94 12.52
#